data_AF-A0A382JPZ0-F1
#
_entry.id   AF-A0A382JPZ0-F1
#
_cell.length_a   1.000
_cell.length_b   1.000
_cell.length_c   1.000
_cell.angle_alpha   90.00
_cell.angle_beta   90.00
_cell.angle_gamma   90.00
#
_symmetry.space_group_name_H-M   'P 1'
#
loop_
_entity.id
_entity.type
_entity.pdbx_description
1 polymer ?
#
loop_
_entity_poly.entity_id
_entity_poly.type
_entity_poly.pdbx_seq_one_letter_code
_entity_poly.pdbx_strand_id
1 'polypeptide(L)'
;VVGGGLAGCEAAYRLASLGYEVILEEMRPVRSTEAHRTENLGELVCTNSFKSIDPSNAHGQLKREMRLLGSLLLSCADETSVPAGSALAVDRGLFSEKMTESVVNHPLIHLRRKEVVELPESPAIIATGPLTSDRFSQSIQEAVGEEGLSFYDAIAPIVHKDSLN
;
A
#
# COMPACT_ATOMS: atom_id res chain seq x y z
N VAL A 1 -1.06 8.30 9.58
CA VAL A 1 -0.70 7.14 8.73
C VAL A 1 0.73 7.34 8.26
N VAL A 2 1.61 6.35 8.44
CA VAL A 2 3.03 6.43 8.05
C VAL A 2 3.28 5.51 6.86
N GLY A 3 3.77 6.07 5.76
CA GLY A 3 4.00 5.40 4.49
C GLY A 3 2.90 5.69 3.46
N GLY A 4 3.27 6.24 2.31
CA GLY A 4 2.39 6.60 1.18
C GLY A 4 2.37 5.54 0.08
N GLY A 5 2.57 4.27 0.44
CA GLY A 5 2.36 3.13 -0.46
C GLY A 5 0.88 2.77 -0.63
N LEU A 6 0.58 1.62 -1.25
CA LEU A 6 -0.79 1.17 -1.51
C LEU A 6 -1.64 1.12 -0.23
N ALA A 7 -1.15 0.45 0.81
CA ALA A 7 -1.89 0.27 2.07
C ALA A 7 -2.10 1.60 2.81
N GLY A 8 -1.09 2.48 2.86
CA GLY A 8 -1.19 3.75 3.55
C GLY A 8 -2.12 4.74 2.86
N CYS A 9 -2.11 4.80 1.52
CA CYS A 9 -3.07 5.62 0.79
C CYS A 9 -4.49 5.13 0.98
N GLU A 10 -4.72 3.81 0.89
CA GLU A 10 -6.04 3.20 1.11
C GLU A 10 -6.56 3.49 2.52
N ALA A 11 -5.72 3.31 3.54
CA ALA A 11 -6.06 3.58 4.92
C ALA A 11 -6.38 5.06 5.17
N ALA A 12 -5.53 5.96 4.67
CA ALA A 12 -5.74 7.40 4.80
C ALA A 12 -7.04 7.85 4.13
N TYR A 13 -7.26 7.40 2.90
CA TYR A 13 -8.47 7.74 2.15
C TYR A 13 -9.74 7.18 2.80
N ARG A 14 -9.69 5.95 3.32
CA ARG A 14 -10.83 5.35 4.00
C ARG A 14 -11.19 6.09 5.29
N LEU A 15 -10.20 6.41 6.13
CA LEU A 15 -10.41 7.19 7.36
C LEU A 15 -10.97 8.58 7.03
N ALA A 16 -10.41 9.25 6.04
CA ALA A 16 -10.85 10.57 5.61
C ALA A 16 -12.27 10.56 5.02
N SER A 17 -12.62 9.52 4.26
CA SER A 17 -13.99 9.31 3.75
C SER A 17 -15.02 9.06 4.86
N LEU A 18 -14.57 8.66 6.05
CA LEU A 18 -15.39 8.50 7.26
C LEU A 18 -15.42 9.78 8.12
N GLY A 19 -14.79 10.87 7.67
CA GLY A 19 -14.82 12.18 8.34
C GLY A 19 -13.67 12.43 9.31
N TYR A 20 -12.66 11.57 9.37
CA TYR A 20 -11.49 11.80 10.23
C TYR A 20 -10.42 12.60 9.49
N GLU A 21 -9.83 13.60 10.16
CA GLU A 21 -8.60 14.24 9.67
C GLU A 21 -7.43 13.26 9.75
N VAL A 22 -6.66 13.16 8.67
CA VAL A 22 -5.55 12.22 8.56
C VAL A 22 -4.29 12.94 8.15
N ILE A 23 -3.25 12.79 8.96
CA ILE A 23 -1.89 13.11 8.53
C ILE A 23 -1.31 11.87 7.85
N LEU A 24 -0.94 12.00 6.58
CA LEU A 24 -0.22 10.98 5.83
C LEU A 24 1.26 11.42 5.70
N GLU A 25 2.16 10.71 6.36
CA GLU A 25 3.59 10.94 6.28
C GLU A 25 4.19 10.03 5.19
N GLU A 26 4.86 10.63 4.19
CA GLU A 26 5.59 9.90 3.15
C GLU A 26 7.01 10.44 3.05
N MET A 27 8.00 9.54 3.12
CA MET A 27 9.41 9.92 3.12
C MET A 27 9.89 10.37 1.75
N ARG A 28 9.31 9.87 0.65
CA ARG A 28 9.66 10.27 -0.72
C ARG A 28 9.07 11.66 -1.03
N PRO A 29 9.79 12.55 -1.74
CA PRO A 29 11.13 12.33 -2.33
C PRO A 29 12.30 12.60 -1.37
N VAL A 30 12.05 13.10 -0.15
CA VAL A 30 13.08 13.49 0.83
C VAL A 30 14.08 12.36 1.09
N ARG A 31 13.57 11.13 1.26
CA ARG A 31 14.35 9.89 1.26
C ARG A 31 13.69 8.91 0.30
N SER A 32 14.38 8.60 -0.80
CA SER A 32 13.95 7.54 -1.71
C SER A 32 14.49 6.18 -1.29
N THR A 33 14.07 5.15 -2.02
CA THR A 33 14.57 3.77 -1.91
C THR A 33 15.17 3.34 -3.24
N GLU A 34 15.87 2.21 -3.28
CA GLU A 34 16.43 1.67 -4.52
C GLU A 34 15.36 1.24 -5.56
N ALA A 35 14.13 0.97 -5.13
CA ALA A 35 13.07 0.47 -6.01
C ALA A 35 12.16 1.58 -6.59
N HIS A 36 11.87 2.61 -5.80
CA HIS A 36 11.01 3.74 -6.18
C HIS A 36 11.74 4.73 -7.09
N ARG A 37 11.07 5.16 -8.15
CA ARG A 37 11.61 6.07 -9.18
C ARG A 37 10.93 7.44 -9.18
N THR A 38 9.84 7.58 -8.44
CA THR A 38 9.04 8.80 -8.42
C THR A 38 8.75 9.26 -7.00
N GLU A 39 8.22 10.47 -6.86
CA GLU A 39 7.65 10.97 -5.61
C GLU A 39 6.17 10.59 -5.42
N ASN A 40 5.59 9.89 -6.39
CA ASN A 40 4.18 9.58 -6.39
C ASN A 40 3.83 8.58 -5.30
N LEU A 41 2.64 8.78 -4.74
CA LEU A 41 2.00 7.85 -3.83
C LEU A 41 1.52 6.62 -4.60
N GLY A 42 1.46 5.47 -3.91
CA GLY A 42 0.99 4.22 -4.51
C GLY A 42 1.83 3.70 -5.69
N GLU A 43 3.09 4.12 -5.84
CA GLU A 43 3.96 3.67 -6.93
C GLU A 43 4.12 2.12 -6.96
N LEU A 44 3.98 1.53 -8.15
CA LEU A 44 4.16 0.10 -8.37
C LEU A 44 5.59 -0.21 -8.82
N VAL A 45 6.43 -0.73 -7.92
CA VAL A 45 7.86 -0.96 -8.17
C VAL A 45 8.19 -2.32 -8.81
N CYS A 46 7.24 -3.25 -8.89
CA CYS A 46 7.45 -4.59 -9.44
C CYS A 46 6.48 -4.86 -10.60
N THR A 47 5.45 -5.67 -10.39
CA THR A 47 4.40 -5.93 -11.40
C THR A 47 3.43 -4.76 -11.51
N ASN A 48 2.87 -4.55 -12.71
CA ASN A 48 1.75 -3.63 -12.93
C ASN A 48 0.38 -4.34 -12.87
N SER A 49 0.34 -5.59 -12.39
CA SER A 49 -0.88 -6.38 -12.30
C SER A 49 -1.29 -6.60 -10.84
N PHE A 50 -2.55 -6.29 -10.56
CA PHE A 50 -3.25 -6.66 -9.33
C PHE A 50 -3.87 -8.06 -9.39
N LYS A 51 -3.44 -8.91 -10.34
CA LYS A 51 -3.90 -10.30 -10.54
C LYS A 51 -5.37 -10.38 -10.99
N SER A 52 -5.91 -11.60 -10.96
CA SER A 52 -7.23 -11.94 -11.52
C SER A 52 -8.37 -11.05 -11.01
N ILE A 53 -9.32 -10.71 -11.89
CA ILE A 53 -10.62 -10.11 -11.54
C ILE A 53 -11.72 -11.15 -11.37
N ASP A 54 -11.47 -12.42 -11.71
CA ASP A 54 -12.44 -13.51 -11.58
C ASP A 54 -12.74 -13.80 -10.10
N PRO A 55 -13.99 -13.66 -9.63
CA PRO A 55 -14.37 -13.99 -8.26
C PRO A 55 -14.16 -15.45 -7.86
N SER A 56 -13.99 -16.38 -8.81
CA SER A 56 -13.60 -17.77 -8.52
C SER A 56 -12.15 -17.87 -7.98
N ASN A 57 -11.34 -16.84 -8.21
CA ASN A 57 -9.99 -16.71 -7.69
C ASN A 57 -9.97 -15.81 -6.44
N ALA A 58 -9.15 -16.15 -5.44
CA ALA A 58 -9.02 -15.38 -4.20
C ALA A 58 -8.72 -13.89 -4.44
N HIS A 59 -7.89 -13.55 -5.43
CA HIS A 59 -7.59 -12.16 -5.76
C HIS A 59 -8.80 -11.41 -6.33
N GLY A 60 -9.65 -12.09 -7.11
CA GLY A 60 -10.85 -11.47 -7.69
C GLY A 60 -11.96 -11.31 -6.64
N GLN A 61 -12.12 -12.30 -5.76
CA GLN A 61 -13.04 -12.20 -4.64
C GLN A 61 -12.66 -11.05 -3.68
N LEU A 62 -11.38 -10.91 -3.34
CA LEU A 62 -10.90 -9.78 -2.53
C LEU A 62 -11.22 -8.43 -3.20
N LYS A 63 -11.02 -8.31 -4.52
CA LYS A 63 -11.37 -7.07 -5.24
C LYS A 63 -12.86 -6.76 -5.17
N ARG A 64 -13.72 -7.78 -5.23
CA ARG A 64 -15.17 -7.60 -5.11
C ARG A 64 -15.52 -6.99 -3.75
N GLU A 65 -14.92 -7.50 -2.67
CA GLU A 65 -15.12 -6.97 -1.31
C GLU A 65 -14.58 -5.54 -1.18
N MET A 66 -13.37 -5.30 -1.67
CA MET A 66 -12.76 -3.96 -1.69
C MET A 66 -13.62 -2.94 -2.46
N ARG A 67 -14.24 -3.33 -3.58
CA ARG A 67 -15.16 -2.45 -4.32
C ARG A 67 -16.41 -2.11 -3.49
N LEU A 68 -16.99 -3.08 -2.78
CA LEU A 68 -18.12 -2.82 -1.88
C LEU A 68 -17.77 -1.87 -0.73
N LEU A 69 -16.50 -1.86 -0.30
CA LEU A 69 -15.99 -0.96 0.72
C LEU A 69 -15.55 0.41 0.18
N GLY A 70 -15.67 0.65 -1.12
CA GLY A 70 -15.31 1.92 -1.77
C GLY A 70 -13.81 2.12 -1.89
N SER A 71 -13.09 1.10 -2.36
CA SER A 71 -11.62 1.14 -2.46
C SER A 71 -11.09 2.22 -3.40
N LEU A 72 -10.18 3.06 -2.88
CA LEU A 72 -9.48 4.08 -3.68
C LEU A 72 -8.58 3.40 -4.72
N LEU A 73 -7.75 2.44 -4.28
CA LEU A 73 -6.82 1.70 -5.12
C LEU A 73 -7.52 1.10 -6.32
N LEU A 74 -8.67 0.44 -6.12
CA LEU A 74 -9.40 -0.17 -7.24
C LEU A 74 -10.05 0.86 -8.15
N SER A 75 -10.55 1.98 -7.62
CA SER A 75 -11.04 3.08 -8.45
C SER A 75 -9.94 3.60 -9.37
N CYS A 76 -8.76 3.91 -8.83
CA CYS A 76 -7.62 4.35 -9.63
C CYS A 76 -7.18 3.28 -10.63
N ALA A 77 -7.15 2.01 -10.21
CA ALA A 77 -6.74 0.92 -11.08
C ALA A 77 -7.71 0.67 -12.24
N ASP A 78 -9.01 0.80 -12.01
CA ASP A 78 -10.03 0.64 -13.05
C ASP A 78 -9.89 1.78 -14.10
N GLU A 79 -9.64 3.02 -13.67
CA GLU A 79 -9.45 4.18 -14.56
C GLU A 79 -8.16 4.13 -15.38
N THR A 80 -7.12 3.51 -14.86
CA THR A 80 -5.80 3.44 -15.51
C THR A 80 -5.50 2.04 -16.06
N SER A 81 -6.55 1.25 -16.28
CA SER A 81 -6.42 -0.15 -16.68
C SER A 81 -5.91 -0.30 -18.12
N VAL A 82 -5.11 -1.36 -18.33
CA VAL A 82 -4.60 -1.75 -19.66
C VAL A 82 -4.98 -3.21 -19.95
N PRO A 83 -5.11 -3.61 -21.23
CA PRO A 83 -5.50 -4.99 -21.57
C PRO A 83 -4.56 -6.05 -20.97
N ALA A 84 -5.09 -6.98 -20.18
CA ALA A 84 -4.32 -8.03 -19.51
C ALA A 84 -5.10 -9.35 -19.29
N GLY A 85 -6.01 -9.68 -20.22
CA GLY A 85 -6.81 -10.90 -20.14
C GLY A 85 -7.71 -10.91 -18.91
N SER A 86 -7.57 -11.92 -18.05
CA SER A 86 -8.36 -12.05 -16.81
C SER A 86 -7.78 -11.28 -15.62
N ALA A 87 -6.65 -10.60 -15.78
CA ALA A 87 -6.02 -9.81 -14.70
C ALA A 87 -6.38 -8.33 -14.80
N LEU A 88 -6.45 -7.66 -13.65
CA LEU A 88 -6.44 -6.20 -13.58
C LEU A 88 -4.98 -5.74 -13.68
N ALA A 89 -4.60 -5.19 -14.83
CA ALA A 89 -3.31 -4.53 -14.99
C ALA A 89 -3.50 -3.05 -15.29
N VAL A 90 -2.52 -2.24 -14.93
CA VAL A 90 -2.58 -0.78 -15.04
C VAL A 90 -1.36 -0.22 -15.77
N ASP A 91 -1.52 0.99 -16.31
CA ASP A 91 -0.37 1.85 -16.55
C ASP A 91 0.17 2.35 -15.20
N ARG A 92 1.45 2.07 -14.91
CA ARG A 92 2.04 2.37 -13.59
C ARG A 92 2.12 3.88 -13.31
N GLY A 93 2.44 4.66 -14.34
CA GLY A 93 2.62 6.11 -14.21
C GLY A 93 1.27 6.74 -13.89
N LEU A 94 0.30 6.52 -14.77
CA LEU A 94 -1.06 7.03 -14.61
C LEU A 94 -1.69 6.59 -13.31
N PHE A 95 -1.49 5.32 -12.91
CA PHE A 95 -2.01 4.79 -11.64
C PHE A 95 -1.47 5.57 -10.44
N SER A 96 -0.14 5.75 -10.37
CA SER A 96 0.51 6.45 -9.25
C SER A 96 0.16 7.95 -9.21
N GLU A 97 0.02 8.58 -10.38
CA GLU A 97 -0.44 9.97 -10.51
C GLU A 97 -1.86 10.11 -9.97
N LYS A 98 -2.77 9.22 -10.37
CA LYS A 98 -4.17 9.22 -9.91
C LYS A 98 -4.31 8.96 -8.42
N MET A 99 -3.54 8.02 -7.88
CA MET A 99 -3.46 7.77 -6.44
C MET A 99 -3.01 9.04 -5.70
N THR A 100 -1.97 9.70 -6.20
CA THR A 100 -1.43 10.93 -5.61
C THR A 100 -2.46 12.06 -5.65
N GLU A 101 -3.07 12.30 -6.81
CA GLU A 101 -4.10 13.32 -7.00
C GLU A 101 -5.28 13.11 -6.05
N SER A 102 -5.79 11.88 -5.97
CA SER A 102 -6.95 11.55 -5.13
C SER A 102 -6.67 11.80 -3.65
N VAL A 103 -5.47 11.47 -3.17
CA VAL A 103 -5.07 11.69 -1.79
C VAL A 103 -4.83 13.18 -1.50
N VAL A 104 -4.10 13.89 -2.36
CA VAL A 104 -3.76 15.31 -2.16
C VAL A 104 -4.99 16.21 -2.23
N ASN A 105 -5.95 15.87 -3.08
CA ASN A 105 -7.18 16.66 -3.25
C ASN A 105 -8.25 16.35 -2.20
N HIS A 106 -8.05 15.35 -1.33
CA HIS A 106 -9.01 15.05 -0.28
C HIS A 106 -8.89 16.07 0.87
N PRO A 107 -9.95 16.82 1.24
CA PRO A 107 -9.84 17.96 2.16
C PRO A 107 -9.41 17.60 3.58
N LEU A 108 -9.66 16.35 4.00
CA LEU A 108 -9.30 15.83 5.32
C LEU A 108 -7.97 15.06 5.34
N ILE A 109 -7.20 15.04 4.25
CA ILE A 109 -5.89 14.41 4.23
C ILE A 109 -4.80 15.48 4.12
N HIS A 110 -3.88 15.46 5.08
CA HIS A 110 -2.71 16.33 5.12
C HIS A 110 -1.46 15.51 4.80
N LEU A 111 -1.03 15.56 3.54
CA LEU A 111 0.21 14.94 3.11
C LEU A 111 1.42 15.72 3.64
N ARG A 112 2.30 15.03 4.35
CA ARG A 112 3.58 15.56 4.83
C ARG A 112 4.72 14.76 4.22
N ARG A 113 5.63 15.47 3.55
CA ARG A 113 6.80 14.89 2.88
C ARG A 113 7.97 14.88 3.85
N LYS A 114 8.10 13.82 4.65
CA LYS A 114 9.09 13.67 5.72
C LYS A 114 9.36 12.20 6.02
N GLU A 115 10.60 11.88 6.35
CA GLU A 115 10.94 10.61 6.97
C GLU A 115 10.53 10.59 8.45
N VAL A 116 9.66 9.64 8.80
CA VAL A 116 9.37 9.29 10.20
C VAL A 116 10.43 8.32 10.67
N VAL A 117 11.08 8.61 11.78
CA VAL A 117 12.20 7.82 12.33
C VAL A 117 11.91 7.22 13.71
N GLU A 118 10.81 7.62 14.32
CA GLU A 118 10.35 7.17 15.64
C GLU A 118 8.88 6.76 15.53
N LEU A 119 8.46 5.78 16.34
CA LEU A 119 7.07 5.37 16.39
C LEU A 119 6.15 6.57 16.69
N PRO A 120 5.10 6.79 15.87
CA PRO A 120 4.16 7.88 16.10
C PRO A 120 3.30 7.64 17.34
N GLU A 121 2.81 8.73 17.93
CA GLU A 121 1.81 8.66 19.00
C GLU A 121 0.51 8.00 18.53
N SER A 122 -0.15 7.28 19.43
CA SER A 122 -1.41 6.58 19.16
C SER A 122 -2.61 7.56 19.10
N PRO A 123 -3.59 7.35 18.21
CA PRO A 123 -3.69 6.25 17.25
C PRO A 123 -2.88 6.49 15.96
N ALA A 124 -2.21 5.44 15.47
CA ALA A 124 -1.46 5.48 14.22
C ALA A 124 -1.58 4.17 13.42
N ILE A 125 -1.44 4.29 12.10
CA ILE A 125 -1.30 3.15 11.18
C ILE A 125 0.08 3.22 10.56
N ILE A 126 0.84 2.13 10.68
CA ILE A 126 2.16 1.96 10.09
C ILE A 126 2.00 1.12 8.81
N ALA A 127 2.32 1.71 7.66
CA ALA A 127 2.13 1.14 6.33
C ALA A 127 3.34 1.43 5.41
N THR A 128 4.55 1.29 5.94
CA THR A 128 5.83 1.64 5.29
C THR A 128 6.32 0.63 4.26
N GLY A 129 5.64 -0.52 4.13
CA GLY A 129 5.92 -1.53 3.11
C GLY A 129 7.25 -2.28 3.32
N PRO A 130 7.68 -3.06 2.32
CA PRO A 130 8.85 -3.94 2.45
C PRO A 130 10.19 -3.20 2.50
N LEU A 131 10.22 -1.92 2.10
CA LEU A 131 11.41 -1.07 2.09
C LEU A 131 11.30 0.02 3.17
N THR A 132 10.92 -0.39 4.38
CA THR A 132 10.90 0.50 5.55
C THR A 132 12.30 1.01 5.84
N SER A 133 12.46 2.32 6.11
CA SER A 133 13.80 2.90 6.31
C SER A 133 14.50 2.32 7.54
N ASP A 134 15.82 2.22 7.51
CA ASP A 134 16.59 1.56 8.58
C ASP A 134 16.31 2.14 9.97
N ARG A 135 16.19 3.48 10.05
CA ARG A 135 15.93 4.17 11.33
C ARG A 135 14.54 3.84 11.88
N PHE A 136 13.52 3.81 11.02
CA PHE A 136 12.17 3.49 11.45
C PHE A 136 12.03 1.99 11.76
N SER A 137 12.68 1.13 10.98
CA SER A 137 12.78 -0.32 11.24
C SER A 137 13.39 -0.60 12.61
N GLN A 138 14.47 0.11 12.98
CA GLN A 138 15.06 0.02 14.32
C GLN A 138 14.05 0.44 15.40
N SER A 139 13.35 1.56 15.22
CA SER A 139 12.34 2.02 16.19
C SER A 139 11.19 1.03 16.35
N ILE A 140 10.75 0.37 15.26
CA ILE A 140 9.75 -0.72 15.33
C ILE A 140 10.33 -1.89 16.12
N GLN A 141 11.55 -2.34 15.81
CA GLN A 141 12.20 -3.48 16.46
C GLN A 141 12.39 -3.26 17.96
N GLU A 142 12.78 -2.04 18.38
CA GLU A 142 12.89 -1.68 19.80
C GLU A 142 11.56 -1.81 20.56
N ALA A 143 10.43 -1.58 19.89
CA ALA A 143 9.11 -1.67 20.50
C ALA A 143 8.51 -3.08 20.51
N VAL A 144 8.79 -3.90 19.49
CA VAL A 144 8.24 -5.26 19.36
C VAL A 144 9.20 -6.37 19.82
N GLY A 145 10.45 -6.03 20.09
CA GLY A 145 11.53 -6.97 20.41
C GLY A 145 12.21 -7.56 19.16
N GLU A 146 13.44 -8.08 19.32
CA GLU A 146 14.26 -8.57 18.21
C GLU A 146 13.60 -9.70 17.40
N GLU A 147 12.82 -10.56 18.05
CA GLU A 147 12.09 -11.67 17.41
C GLU A 147 10.79 -11.22 16.69
N GLY A 148 10.33 -10.00 16.94
CA GLY A 148 9.06 -9.48 16.44
C GLY A 148 9.11 -8.93 15.01
N LEU A 149 10.30 -8.81 14.40
CA LEU A 149 10.48 -8.23 13.07
C LEU A 149 11.50 -9.03 12.24
N SER A 150 11.08 -9.55 11.08
CA SER A 150 11.96 -10.18 10.09
C SER A 150 12.03 -9.35 8.81
N PHE A 151 13.22 -9.28 8.21
CA PHE A 151 13.50 -8.53 6.98
C PHE A 151 13.59 -9.40 5.73
N TYR A 152 13.52 -10.72 5.91
CA TYR A 152 13.52 -11.68 4.81
C TYR A 152 12.38 -12.65 4.99
N ASP A 153 11.84 -13.08 3.86
CA ASP A 153 10.85 -14.14 3.81
C ASP A 153 11.53 -15.43 3.35
N ALA A 154 11.26 -16.52 4.06
CA ALA A 154 11.72 -17.86 3.74
C ALA A 154 10.50 -18.75 3.52
N ILE A 155 9.86 -18.59 2.37
CA ILE A 155 8.62 -19.31 2.04
C ILE A 155 8.95 -20.68 1.42
N ALA A 156 8.48 -21.75 2.04
CA ALA A 156 8.30 -23.04 1.39
C ALA A 156 6.90 -23.13 0.73
N PRO A 157 6.73 -23.84 -0.40
CA PRO A 157 5.40 -24.07 -0.97
C PRO A 157 4.43 -24.68 0.05
N ILE A 158 3.26 -24.05 0.19
CA ILE A 158 2.17 -24.56 1.04
C ILE A 158 1.19 -25.30 0.14
N VAL A 159 0.82 -26.52 0.55
CA VAL A 159 -0.12 -27.38 -0.17
C VAL A 159 -1.38 -27.59 0.66
N HIS A 160 -2.51 -27.76 -0.01
CA HIS A 160 -3.76 -28.08 0.67
C HIS A 160 -3.69 -29.51 1.20
N LYS A 161 -4.07 -29.73 2.47
CA LYS A 161 -3.98 -31.06 3.08
C LYS A 161 -4.72 -32.12 2.26
N ASP A 162 -5.90 -31.78 1.75
CA ASP A 162 -6.76 -32.72 1.01
C ASP A 162 -6.24 -33.07 -0.39
N SER A 163 -5.18 -32.41 -0.88
CA SER A 163 -4.53 -32.75 -2.15
C SER A 163 -3.36 -33.74 -1.99
N LEU A 164 -3.11 -34.25 -0.78
CA LEU A 164 -2.04 -35.20 -0.47
C LEU A 164 -2.58 -36.64 -0.44
N ASN A 165 -1.79 -37.60 -0.95
CA ASN A 165 -2.10 -39.04 -0.98
C ASN A 165 -1.77 -39.74 0.34
#